data_AF-A0A9W7BP04-F1
#
_entry.id   AF-A0A9W7BP04-F1
#
_cell.length_a   1.000
_cell.length_b   1.000
_cell.length_c   1.000
_cell.angle_alpha   90.00
_cell.angle_beta   90.00
_cell.angle_gamma   90.00
#
_symmetry.space_group_name_H-M   'P 1'
#
loop_
_entity.id
_entity.type
_entity.pdbx_description
1 polymer ?
#
loop_
_entity_poly.entity_id
_entity_poly.type
_entity_poly.pdbx_seq_one_letter_code
_entity_poly.pdbx_strand_id
1 'polypeptide(L)'
;MGLDLAFCISPESHAGEFTCLICHSLIDLNATSTNPCSHAFCSSCIEPWLKMHQRCPTCNEDLSHNEAVGKLSENEKLAYRVLRRIKVRCPFQDDCDWTGDYGDLQAHMTNDEHFINMFSKSAETGEAQETPQKENPNSTSKPAKQNPKSGNHHGVSVTYKEQGDTRFQANNYVEAQDLYSKALNVFTLQPSLKSTSDGLYTSILANRAAARMMLSDYAGVLKIDNNYVKAAIRKNKALTELGKFEDACSSIRDFATGATSPAIREAVAAEVKRVDGLRTGWTQGQEQFRLKDYGRAKNSFNLLMRGTSAPKVVIAAARSDLGIGLVDSATRLVLQVNRRHATPESLECGGIAMLLSGEFDKAMEYFKEAARMDPELESNKQELRRCRTMRDCIADARRKVFERDFAKAVELYSSVKAAFSDLPRKSPLHATLHVETAGAKLRMKDYAGCLKDCATCLYAKDDCAQGERETARTKISEKRSDEH
;
A
#
# COMPACT_ATOMS: atom_id res chain seq x y z
N MET A 1 10.67 26.69 1.52
CA MET A 1 11.17 28.05 1.23
C MET A 1 12.62 28.00 1.59
N GLY A 2 13.48 28.44 0.68
CA GLY A 2 14.92 28.25 0.77
C GLY A 2 15.57 28.99 1.95
N LEU A 3 16.85 28.71 2.19
CA LEU A 3 17.65 29.40 3.20
C LEU A 3 18.06 30.79 2.70
N ASP A 4 17.81 31.82 3.50
CA ASP A 4 18.24 33.18 3.16
C ASP A 4 19.76 33.23 2.91
N LEU A 5 20.16 33.85 1.80
CA LEU A 5 21.54 33.98 1.37
C LEU A 5 22.40 34.72 2.40
N ALA A 6 21.80 35.55 3.26
CA ALA A 6 22.49 36.14 4.41
C ALA A 6 23.16 35.08 5.29
N PHE A 7 22.61 33.86 5.38
CA PHE A 7 23.18 32.78 6.17
C PHE A 7 24.14 31.89 5.39
N CYS A 8 24.41 32.18 4.12
CA CYS A 8 25.42 31.50 3.33
C CYS A 8 26.80 32.12 3.57
N ILE A 9 27.78 31.28 3.93
CA ILE A 9 29.19 31.69 4.13
C ILE A 9 29.99 31.45 2.85
N SER A 10 29.57 30.47 2.03
CA SER A 10 30.29 30.12 0.81
C SER A 10 30.32 31.27 -0.19
N PRO A 11 31.38 31.36 -1.03
CA PRO A 11 31.46 32.38 -2.07
C PRO A 11 30.25 32.35 -3.00
N GLU A 12 29.82 33.53 -3.46
CA GLU A 12 28.70 33.69 -4.39
C GLU A 12 28.89 32.87 -5.67
N SER A 13 30.13 32.69 -6.14
CA SER A 13 30.46 31.85 -7.31
C SER A 13 30.09 30.37 -7.14
N HIS A 14 29.85 29.91 -5.91
CA HIS A 14 29.47 28.52 -5.61
C HIS A 14 28.00 28.42 -5.17
N ALA A 15 27.52 29.39 -4.38
CA ALA A 15 26.15 29.38 -3.87
C ALA A 15 25.13 29.97 -4.87
N GLY A 16 25.56 30.86 -5.77
CA GLY A 16 24.73 31.52 -6.78
C GLY A 16 24.04 30.54 -7.72
N GLU A 17 24.75 29.48 -8.13
CA GLU A 17 24.22 28.38 -8.98
C GLU A 17 23.05 27.63 -8.33
N PHE A 18 22.89 27.74 -7.01
CA PHE A 18 21.84 27.10 -6.22
C PHE A 18 20.83 28.11 -5.68
N THR A 19 20.75 29.30 -6.26
CA THR A 19 19.79 30.33 -5.86
C THR A 19 18.48 30.18 -6.63
N CYS A 20 17.37 30.06 -5.91
CA CYS A 20 16.04 29.96 -6.49
C CYS A 20 15.63 31.31 -7.09
N LEU A 21 15.33 31.40 -8.39
CA LEU A 21 14.87 32.65 -9.00
C LEU A 21 13.48 33.12 -8.57
N ILE A 22 12.70 32.27 -7.90
CA ILE A 22 11.35 32.62 -7.43
C ILE A 22 11.40 33.26 -6.04
N CYS A 23 12.21 32.73 -5.13
CA CYS A 23 12.29 33.23 -3.75
C CYS A 23 13.62 33.96 -3.44
N HIS A 24 14.56 33.97 -4.38
CA HIS A 24 15.89 34.58 -4.26
C HIS A 24 16.71 34.08 -3.06
N SER A 25 16.46 32.83 -2.64
CA SER A 25 17.12 32.18 -1.52
C SER A 25 17.88 30.95 -2.00
N LEU A 26 18.83 30.45 -1.20
CA LEU A 26 19.49 29.17 -1.45
C LEU A 26 18.44 28.05 -1.44
N ILE A 27 18.40 27.23 -2.49
CA ILE A 27 17.39 26.19 -2.66
C ILE A 27 17.40 25.15 -1.52
N ASP A 28 16.22 24.67 -1.15
CA ASP A 28 16.06 23.62 -0.13
C ASP A 28 16.74 22.30 -0.55
N LEU A 29 17.17 21.47 0.41
CA LEU A 29 17.77 20.16 0.13
C LEU A 29 16.81 19.19 -0.59
N ASN A 30 15.50 19.42 -0.50
CA ASN A 30 14.48 18.66 -1.24
C ASN A 30 14.07 19.33 -2.56
N ALA A 31 14.90 20.23 -3.10
CA ALA A 31 14.65 20.98 -4.33
C ALA A 31 14.37 20.11 -5.55
N THR A 32 13.69 20.72 -6.52
CA THR A 32 13.29 20.13 -7.78
C THR A 32 14.14 20.71 -8.90
N SER A 33 14.60 19.85 -9.81
CA SER A 33 15.30 20.23 -11.05
C SER A 33 14.39 20.01 -12.26
N THR A 34 14.44 20.93 -13.21
CA THR A 34 13.75 20.83 -14.49
C THR A 34 14.56 20.05 -15.52
N ASN A 35 13.91 19.36 -16.45
CA ASN A 35 14.50 18.59 -17.55
C ASN A 35 13.93 19.15 -18.87
N PRO A 36 14.73 19.44 -19.92
CA PRO A 36 16.18 19.18 -20.08
C PRO A 36 17.13 20.28 -19.58
N CYS A 37 16.62 21.42 -19.09
CA CYS A 37 17.46 22.59 -18.81
C CYS A 37 18.20 22.57 -17.46
N SER A 38 18.03 21.54 -16.63
CA SER A 38 18.70 21.31 -15.33
C SER A 38 18.67 22.47 -14.31
N HIS A 39 17.79 23.46 -14.47
CA HIS A 39 17.58 24.53 -13.49
C HIS A 39 16.90 24.01 -12.22
N ALA A 40 17.35 24.49 -11.06
CA ALA A 40 16.89 24.02 -9.76
C ALA A 40 16.11 25.09 -8.98
N PHE A 41 15.03 24.68 -8.32
CA PHE A 41 14.14 25.55 -7.55
C PHE A 41 13.66 24.83 -6.28
N CYS A 42 13.27 25.60 -5.25
CA CYS A 42 12.56 25.05 -4.11
C CYS A 42 11.26 24.39 -4.59
N SER A 43 10.95 23.17 -4.12
CA SER A 43 9.75 22.43 -4.53
C SER A 43 8.47 23.23 -4.23
N SER A 44 8.44 23.92 -3.10
CA SER A 44 7.34 24.83 -2.73
C SER A 44 7.16 26.03 -3.66
N CYS A 45 8.19 26.41 -4.43
CA CYS A 45 8.17 27.57 -5.33
C CYS A 45 7.81 27.17 -6.76
N ILE A 46 8.37 26.07 -7.26
CA ILE A 46 8.15 25.64 -8.65
C ILE A 46 6.80 24.94 -8.85
N GLU A 47 6.29 24.22 -7.85
CA GLU A 47 5.00 23.53 -7.95
C GLU A 47 3.81 24.48 -8.23
N PRO A 48 3.65 25.62 -7.51
CA PRO A 48 2.63 26.61 -7.86
C PRO A 48 2.86 27.26 -9.23
N TRP A 49 4.11 27.54 -9.58
CA TRP A 49 4.47 28.18 -10.85
C TRP A 49 4.06 27.34 -12.06
N LEU A 50 4.34 26.04 -12.03
CA LEU A 50 4.03 25.14 -13.14
C LEU A 50 2.53 24.94 -13.36
N LYS A 51 1.70 25.13 -12.32
CA LYS A 51 0.24 25.13 -12.47
C LYS A 51 -0.27 26.29 -13.32
N MET A 52 0.46 27.40 -13.37
CA MET A 52 0.05 28.62 -14.08
C MET A 52 0.73 28.80 -15.43
N HIS A 53 2.01 28.44 -15.54
CA HIS A 53 2.82 28.81 -16.70
C HIS A 53 3.46 27.65 -17.46
N GLN A 54 3.53 26.44 -16.90
CA GLN A 54 4.13 25.22 -17.51
C GLN A 54 5.50 25.44 -18.20
N ARG A 55 6.25 26.47 -17.80
CA ARG A 55 7.53 26.85 -18.40
C ARG A 55 8.58 27.10 -17.33
N CYS A 56 9.84 26.85 -17.66
CA CYS A 56 10.96 27.08 -16.75
C CYS A 56 11.09 28.58 -16.42
N PRO A 57 11.10 28.99 -15.14
CA PRO A 57 11.28 30.39 -14.75
C PRO A 57 12.60 31.02 -15.23
N THR A 58 13.65 30.21 -15.43
CA THR A 58 14.99 30.71 -15.80
C THR A 58 15.15 30.91 -17.30
N CYS A 59 14.83 29.89 -18.09
CA CYS A 59 15.13 29.85 -19.52
C CYS A 59 13.89 29.81 -20.42
N ASN A 60 12.69 29.82 -19.82
CA ASN A 60 11.42 29.77 -20.52
C ASN A 60 11.22 28.48 -21.36
N GLU A 61 11.99 27.42 -21.09
CA GLU A 61 11.82 26.10 -21.70
C GLU A 61 10.42 25.53 -21.43
N ASP A 62 9.86 24.79 -22.39
CA ASP A 62 8.55 24.16 -22.24
C ASP A 62 8.63 22.89 -21.37
N LEU A 63 7.88 22.88 -20.28
CA LEU A 63 7.86 21.80 -19.28
C LEU A 63 6.52 21.06 -19.24
N SER A 64 5.74 21.10 -20.33
CA SER A 64 4.43 20.46 -20.45
C SER A 64 4.48 18.92 -20.60
N HIS A 65 5.67 18.35 -20.82
CA HIS A 65 5.85 16.91 -21.06
C HIS A 65 5.96 16.09 -19.77
N ASN A 66 5.59 14.81 -19.82
CA ASN A 66 5.82 13.87 -18.73
C ASN A 66 7.33 13.76 -18.46
N GLU A 67 7.74 13.84 -17.19
CA GLU A 67 9.15 13.82 -16.72
C GLU A 67 9.93 15.14 -16.88
N ALA A 68 9.25 16.26 -17.18
CA ALA A 68 9.87 17.58 -17.27
C ALA A 68 10.42 18.12 -15.93
N VAL A 69 10.02 17.53 -14.80
CA VAL A 69 10.51 17.90 -13.46
C VAL A 69 10.74 16.67 -12.59
N GLY A 70 11.79 16.71 -11.77
CA GLY A 70 12.10 15.65 -10.82
C GLY A 70 12.97 16.17 -9.68
N LYS A 71 13.19 15.34 -8.65
CA LYS A 71 13.99 15.75 -7.50
C LYS A 71 15.45 15.94 -7.89
N LEU A 72 16.05 17.04 -7.42
CA LEU A 72 17.46 17.36 -7.66
C LEU A 72 18.39 16.22 -7.20
N SER A 73 18.06 15.58 -6.07
CA SER A 73 18.84 14.46 -5.51
C SER A 73 18.87 13.20 -6.39
N GLU A 74 17.86 13.03 -7.26
CA GLU A 74 17.70 11.86 -8.12
C GLU A 74 18.22 12.14 -9.53
N ASN A 75 17.84 13.30 -10.09
CA ASN A 75 18.18 13.70 -11.46
C ASN A 75 19.62 14.22 -11.59
N GLU A 76 20.09 15.03 -10.64
CA GLU A 76 21.38 15.72 -10.71
C GLU A 76 22.22 15.46 -9.45
N LYS A 77 22.65 14.20 -9.31
CA LYS A 77 23.36 13.70 -8.11
C LYS A 77 24.63 14.49 -7.78
N LEU A 78 25.34 15.00 -8.78
CA LEU A 78 26.54 15.81 -8.56
C LEU A 78 26.19 17.18 -7.99
N ALA A 79 25.22 17.88 -8.62
CA ALA A 79 24.73 19.17 -8.15
C ALA A 79 24.22 19.07 -6.70
N TYR A 80 23.46 18.01 -6.39
CA TYR A 80 22.99 17.75 -5.03
C TYR A 80 24.13 17.56 -4.01
N ARG A 81 25.22 16.87 -4.38
CA ARG A 81 26.40 16.71 -3.50
C ARG A 81 27.12 18.03 -3.25
N VAL A 82 27.16 18.91 -4.25
CA VAL A 82 27.76 20.25 -4.13
C VAL A 82 26.90 21.14 -3.24
N LEU A 83 25.58 21.18 -3.48
CA LEU A 83 24.61 21.90 -2.64
C LEU A 83 24.77 21.56 -1.15
N ARG A 84 24.86 20.27 -0.83
CA ARG A 84 25.01 19.82 0.56
C ARG A 84 26.27 20.33 1.26
N ARG A 85 27.33 20.66 0.50
CA ARG A 85 28.63 21.11 1.02
C ARG A 85 28.77 22.63 1.08
N ILE A 86 27.75 23.37 0.68
CA ILE A 86 27.73 24.82 0.85
C ILE A 86 27.83 25.12 2.34
N LYS A 87 28.86 25.87 2.72
CA LYS A 87 29.04 26.39 4.07
C LYS A 87 27.98 27.42 4.39
N VAL A 88 27.27 27.20 5.48
CA VAL A 88 26.23 28.06 6.02
C VAL A 88 26.46 28.29 7.51
N ARG A 89 25.88 29.37 8.03
CA ARG A 89 25.78 29.66 9.46
C ARG A 89 24.36 29.44 9.94
N CYS A 90 24.21 29.24 11.24
CA CYS A 90 22.90 29.16 11.86
C CYS A 90 22.09 30.45 11.61
N PRO A 91 20.80 30.36 11.20
CA PRO A 91 19.94 31.53 11.03
C PRO A 91 19.66 32.35 12.30
N PHE A 92 19.94 31.78 13.46
CA PHE A 92 19.61 32.34 14.78
C PHE A 92 20.86 32.91 15.45
N GLN A 93 21.51 33.85 14.76
CA GLN A 93 22.86 34.39 15.04
C GLN A 93 23.09 34.91 16.45
N ASP A 94 22.03 35.32 17.17
CA ASP A 94 22.17 35.99 18.46
C ASP A 94 22.56 35.05 19.61
N ASP A 95 22.34 33.73 19.46
CA ASP A 95 22.64 32.76 20.51
C ASP A 95 23.40 31.50 19.98
N CYS A 96 23.77 31.45 18.68
CA CYS A 96 24.41 30.28 18.08
C CYS A 96 25.54 30.57 17.08
N ASP A 97 26.76 30.17 17.43
CA ASP A 97 27.97 30.33 16.60
C ASP A 97 28.19 29.18 15.59
N TRP A 98 27.20 28.31 15.40
CA TRP A 98 27.38 27.13 14.55
C TRP A 98 27.55 27.52 13.08
N THR A 99 28.60 26.96 12.48
CA THR A 99 28.88 27.02 11.05
C THR A 99 29.20 25.62 10.55
N GLY A 100 28.70 25.27 9.38
CA GLY A 100 28.82 23.91 8.88
C GLY A 100 28.33 23.74 7.45
N ASP A 101 28.30 22.50 7.00
CA ASP A 101 27.75 22.14 5.69
C ASP A 101 26.22 22.30 5.71
N TYR A 102 25.63 22.81 4.64
CA TYR A 102 24.19 23.00 4.52
C TYR A 102 23.42 21.67 4.71
N GLY A 103 24.02 20.55 4.29
CA GLY A 103 23.51 19.21 4.54
C GLY A 103 23.38 18.83 6.03
N ASP A 104 24.15 19.47 6.91
CA ASP A 104 24.18 19.19 8.35
C ASP A 104 23.41 20.25 9.15
N LEU A 105 22.99 21.35 8.53
CA LEU A 105 22.23 22.42 9.17
C LEU A 105 20.94 21.89 9.82
N GLN A 106 20.21 21.03 9.12
CA GLN A 106 19.00 20.44 9.69
C GLN A 106 19.31 19.58 10.93
N ALA A 107 20.41 18.82 10.90
CA ALA A 107 20.82 18.00 12.03
C ALA A 107 21.20 18.88 13.23
N HIS A 108 21.97 19.94 13.00
CA HIS A 108 22.29 20.96 14.00
C HIS A 108 21.03 21.58 14.62
N MET A 109 20.09 22.04 13.78
CA MET A 109 18.81 22.61 14.23
C MET A 109 17.92 21.62 14.98
N THR A 110 18.16 20.31 14.84
CA THR A 110 17.36 19.26 15.52
C THR A 110 18.03 18.63 16.73
N ASN A 111 19.34 18.78 16.91
CA ASN A 111 20.11 18.00 17.88
C ASN A 111 20.81 18.84 18.96
N ASP A 112 21.04 20.14 18.75
CA ASP A 112 21.76 20.95 19.74
C ASP A 112 20.85 21.52 20.84
N GLU A 113 21.32 21.47 22.09
CA GLU A 113 20.65 22.00 23.30
C GLU A 113 20.20 23.46 23.15
N HIS A 114 20.85 24.18 22.24
CA HIS A 114 20.56 25.57 21.89
C HIS A 114 19.15 25.78 21.33
N PHE A 115 18.68 24.88 20.46
CA PHE A 115 17.35 24.97 19.83
C PHE A 115 16.20 24.75 20.84
N ILE A 116 16.50 24.06 21.94
CA ILE A 116 15.56 23.78 23.05
C ILE A 116 15.44 24.99 23.98
N ASN A 117 16.52 25.75 24.19
CA ASN A 117 16.54 26.89 25.09
C ASN A 117 15.90 28.16 24.49
N MET A 118 15.90 28.32 23.17
CA MET A 118 15.45 29.57 22.52
C MET A 118 13.92 29.76 22.53
N PHE A 119 13.12 28.69 22.42
CA PHE A 119 11.65 28.78 22.50
C PHE A 119 11.10 28.96 23.92
N SER A 120 11.94 28.82 24.96
CA SER A 120 11.60 29.20 26.33
C SER A 120 11.44 30.72 26.48
N LYS A 121 12.22 31.53 25.74
CA LYS A 121 12.21 33.00 25.86
C LYS A 121 11.07 33.68 25.09
N SER A 122 10.60 33.12 23.98
CA SER A 122 9.48 33.69 23.21
C SER A 122 8.12 33.55 23.92
N ALA A 123 8.01 32.65 24.91
CA ALA A 123 6.81 32.51 25.74
C ALA A 123 6.72 33.57 26.86
N GLU A 124 7.80 34.30 27.14
CA GLU A 124 7.87 35.31 28.22
C GLU A 124 7.65 36.75 27.74
N THR A 125 7.58 37.01 26.42
CA THR A 125 7.53 38.38 25.86
C THR A 125 6.29 38.69 25.00
N GLY A 126 5.23 37.90 25.12
CA GLY A 126 3.92 38.26 24.56
C GLY A 126 3.26 39.38 25.38
N GLU A 127 3.34 40.61 24.89
CA GLU A 127 2.59 41.77 25.39
C GLU A 127 1.09 41.43 25.51
N ALA A 128 0.61 41.34 26.75
CA ALA A 128 -0.80 41.20 27.07
C ALA A 128 -1.46 42.58 27.09
N GLN A 129 -2.43 42.77 26.20
CA GLN A 129 -3.38 43.88 26.26
C GLN A 129 -4.13 43.84 27.61
N GLU A 130 -4.05 44.94 28.34
CA GLU A 130 -4.72 45.16 29.62
C GLU A 130 -6.24 45.12 29.50
N THR A 131 -6.90 44.42 30.43
CA THR A 131 -8.18 44.86 31.01
C THR A 131 -8.28 44.46 32.49
N PRO A 132 -8.99 45.24 33.33
CA PRO A 132 -8.63 45.39 34.74
C PRO A 132 -9.57 44.66 35.70
N GLN A 133 -9.00 43.92 36.67
CA GLN A 133 -9.74 43.54 37.88
C GLN A 133 -8.87 43.63 39.16
N LYS A 134 -9.20 44.67 39.93
CA LYS A 134 -9.37 44.78 41.39
C LYS A 134 -8.31 44.15 42.32
N GLU A 135 -7.64 45.07 43.02
CA GLU A 135 -7.06 44.98 44.37
C GLU A 135 -7.96 44.18 45.34
N ASN A 136 -7.49 43.44 46.34
CA ASN A 136 -6.61 43.87 47.45
C ASN A 136 -6.15 42.62 48.28
N PRO A 137 -5.42 42.72 49.42
CA PRO A 137 -4.04 42.27 49.51
C PRO A 137 -3.77 41.25 50.64
N ASN A 138 -2.49 40.92 50.81
CA ASN A 138 -1.83 40.51 52.05
C ASN A 138 -1.53 39.01 52.23
N SER A 139 -0.29 38.62 51.94
CA SER A 139 0.62 38.17 53.01
C SER A 139 2.06 38.07 52.51
N THR A 140 2.93 38.67 53.30
CA THR A 140 4.38 38.78 53.14
C THR A 140 5.08 37.44 53.30
N SER A 141 5.91 37.04 52.33
CA SER A 141 7.21 36.42 52.60
C SER A 141 8.13 36.51 51.37
N LYS A 142 9.34 37.04 51.58
CA LYS A 142 10.41 37.15 50.58
C LYS A 142 11.02 35.76 50.29
N PRO A 143 11.62 35.57 49.11
CA PRO A 143 11.79 34.25 48.49
C PRO A 143 13.07 33.54 48.96
N ALA A 144 12.93 32.26 49.30
CA ALA A 144 14.05 31.34 49.40
C ALA A 144 14.45 30.90 47.98
N LYS A 145 15.68 31.23 47.59
CA LYS A 145 16.35 30.80 46.36
C LYS A 145 16.29 29.27 46.21
N GLN A 146 15.72 28.77 45.11
CA GLN A 146 15.94 27.40 44.66
C GLN A 146 16.20 27.36 43.14
N ASN A 147 17.41 26.88 42.82
CA ASN A 147 17.99 26.36 41.59
C ASN A 147 17.28 26.55 40.21
N PRO A 148 17.99 27.10 39.20
CA PRO A 148 17.55 27.14 37.81
C PRO A 148 18.25 26.06 36.96
N LYS A 149 17.68 24.86 36.76
CA LYS A 149 18.09 23.90 35.69
C LYS A 149 16.97 22.87 35.36
N SER A 150 16.07 23.20 34.43
CA SER A 150 15.20 22.24 33.75
C SER A 150 14.77 22.87 32.41
N GLY A 151 15.43 22.52 31.31
CA GLY A 151 15.02 22.97 29.97
C GLY A 151 13.58 22.54 29.67
N ASN A 152 12.84 23.32 28.88
CA ASN A 152 11.41 23.12 28.57
C ASN A 152 11.18 21.94 27.58
N HIS A 153 11.75 20.77 27.86
CA HIS A 153 11.62 19.56 27.03
C HIS A 153 10.16 19.08 26.91
N HIS A 154 9.35 19.29 27.94
CA HIS A 154 7.92 19.00 27.89
C HIS A 154 7.22 19.85 26.81
N GLY A 155 7.43 21.16 26.81
CA GLY A 155 6.85 22.07 25.82
C GLY A 155 7.26 21.73 24.39
N VAL A 156 8.54 21.42 24.17
CA VAL A 156 9.05 21.02 22.84
C VAL A 156 8.35 19.76 22.32
N SER A 157 8.16 18.75 23.17
CA SER A 157 7.46 17.52 22.77
C SER A 157 5.98 17.77 22.43
N VAL A 158 5.31 18.67 23.17
CA VAL A 158 3.94 19.11 22.88
C VAL A 158 3.88 19.82 21.52
N THR A 159 4.78 20.75 21.23
CA THR A 159 4.81 21.48 19.95
C THR A 159 5.01 20.53 18.77
N TYR A 160 5.95 19.58 18.85
CA TYR A 160 6.13 18.59 17.77
C TYR A 160 4.90 17.70 17.59
N LYS A 161 4.22 17.34 18.67
CA LYS A 161 2.95 16.61 18.59
C LYS A 161 1.89 17.44 17.87
N GLU A 162 1.70 18.71 18.22
CA GLU A 162 0.68 19.58 17.61
C GLU A 162 0.95 19.84 16.12
N GLN A 163 2.21 20.05 15.74
CA GLN A 163 2.61 20.11 14.35
C GLN A 163 2.31 18.79 13.63
N GLY A 164 2.61 17.66 14.25
CA GLY A 164 2.27 16.34 13.74
C GLY A 164 0.76 16.15 13.56
N ASP A 165 -0.04 16.58 14.52
CA ASP A 165 -1.51 16.52 14.47
C ASP A 165 -2.04 17.40 13.32
N THR A 166 -1.45 18.58 13.09
CA THR A 166 -1.78 19.46 11.96
C THR A 166 -1.47 18.78 10.61
N ARG A 167 -0.28 18.17 10.47
CA ARG A 167 0.09 17.43 9.25
C ARG A 167 -0.78 16.19 9.04
N PHE A 168 -1.16 15.52 10.12
CA PHE A 168 -2.05 14.37 10.07
C PHE A 168 -3.45 14.77 9.57
N GLN A 169 -4.00 15.89 10.05
CA GLN A 169 -5.27 16.44 9.56
C GLN A 169 -5.19 16.87 8.09
N ALA A 170 -4.02 17.33 7.64
CA ALA A 170 -3.75 17.66 6.24
C ALA A 170 -3.49 16.43 5.34
N ASN A 171 -3.68 15.19 5.84
CA ASN A 171 -3.38 13.92 5.16
C ASN A 171 -1.91 13.72 4.75
N ASN A 172 -0.98 14.51 5.30
CA ASN A 172 0.45 14.33 5.09
C ASN A 172 1.02 13.40 6.17
N TYR A 173 0.76 12.11 6.01
CA TYR A 173 1.09 11.11 7.04
C TYR A 173 2.60 10.83 7.18
N VAL A 174 3.38 11.06 6.12
CA VAL A 174 4.85 10.90 6.16
C VAL A 174 5.45 11.95 7.09
N GLU A 175 5.15 13.24 6.85
CA GLU A 175 5.63 14.31 7.72
C GLU A 175 5.07 14.20 9.14
N ALA A 176 3.80 13.80 9.29
CA ALA A 176 3.21 13.57 10.60
C ALA A 176 3.97 12.48 11.38
N GLN A 177 4.32 11.36 10.74
CA GLN A 177 5.12 10.30 11.35
C GLN A 177 6.48 10.81 11.82
N ASP A 178 7.16 11.63 11.01
CA ASP A 178 8.46 12.18 11.34
C ASP A 178 8.37 13.13 12.53
N LEU A 179 7.36 14.01 12.56
CA LEU A 179 7.10 14.93 13.66
C LEU A 179 6.77 14.19 14.97
N TYR A 180 5.95 13.14 14.94
CA TYR A 180 5.74 12.31 16.13
C TYR A 180 7.01 11.56 16.57
N SER A 181 7.85 11.16 15.62
CA SER A 181 9.14 10.52 15.95
C SER A 181 10.10 11.50 16.60
N LYS A 182 10.15 12.75 16.13
CA LYS A 182 10.88 13.86 16.78
C LYS A 182 10.36 14.12 18.19
N ALA A 183 9.04 14.17 18.38
CA ALA A 183 8.43 14.33 19.70
C ALA A 183 8.82 13.20 20.66
N LEU A 184 8.96 11.96 20.16
CA LEU A 184 9.39 10.80 20.97
C LEU A 184 10.88 10.81 21.31
N ASN A 185 11.73 11.35 20.44
CA ASN A 185 13.18 11.45 20.70
C ASN A 185 13.47 12.30 21.94
N VAL A 186 12.64 13.31 22.23
CA VAL A 186 12.75 14.12 23.47
C VAL A 186 12.69 13.23 24.72
N PHE A 187 11.83 12.21 24.75
CA PHE A 187 11.73 11.27 25.87
C PHE A 187 12.88 10.25 25.92
N THR A 188 13.59 10.05 24.81
CA THR A 188 14.83 9.25 24.80
C THR A 188 15.97 10.03 25.44
N LEU A 189 16.04 11.34 25.17
CA LEU A 189 17.02 12.24 25.76
C LEU A 189 16.73 12.52 27.25
N GLN A 190 15.45 12.57 27.63
CA GLN A 190 15.00 12.80 29.01
C GLN A 190 14.02 11.71 29.48
N PRO A 191 14.51 10.54 29.96
CA PRO A 191 13.66 9.43 30.37
C PRO A 191 12.71 9.76 31.54
N SER A 192 13.11 10.66 32.44
CA SER A 192 12.31 11.13 33.58
C SER A 192 10.98 11.77 33.15
N LEU A 193 10.94 12.35 31.94
CA LEU A 193 9.76 12.98 31.38
C LEU A 193 8.62 11.97 31.12
N LYS A 194 8.94 10.69 30.89
CA LYS A 194 7.94 9.65 30.62
C LYS A 194 7.00 9.43 31.81
N SER A 195 7.52 9.53 33.03
CA SER A 195 6.75 9.35 34.27
C SER A 195 6.02 10.61 34.72
N THR A 196 6.51 11.80 34.36
CA THR A 196 5.95 13.08 34.81
C THR A 196 5.00 13.72 33.79
N SER A 197 5.04 13.30 32.52
CA SER A 197 4.13 13.80 31.49
C SER A 197 2.80 13.05 31.56
N ASP A 198 1.68 13.77 31.81
CA ASP A 198 0.30 13.27 31.90
C ASP A 198 -0.18 12.52 30.63
N GLY A 199 0.36 11.34 30.36
CA GLY A 199 0.02 10.54 29.17
C GLY A 199 0.47 11.14 27.83
N LEU A 200 1.33 12.16 27.81
CA LEU A 200 1.83 12.76 26.57
C LEU A 200 2.60 11.73 25.73
N TYR A 201 3.54 11.01 26.36
CA TYR A 201 4.33 9.97 25.71
C TYR A 201 3.44 8.90 25.05
N THR A 202 2.44 8.39 25.78
CA THR A 202 1.51 7.40 25.25
C THR A 202 0.65 7.98 24.15
N SER A 203 0.18 9.23 24.27
CA SER A 203 -0.55 9.92 23.19
C SER A 203 0.25 10.01 21.89
N ILE A 204 1.54 10.35 21.96
CA ILE A 204 2.38 10.50 20.76
C ILE A 204 2.65 9.15 20.09
N LEU A 205 2.93 8.11 20.88
CA LEU A 205 3.03 6.73 20.36
C LEU A 205 1.76 6.35 19.60
N ALA A 206 0.61 6.79 20.09
CA ALA A 206 -0.70 6.47 19.56
C ALA A 206 -0.90 7.15 18.20
N ASN A 207 -0.55 8.43 18.11
CA ASN A 207 -0.70 9.21 16.89
C ASN A 207 0.31 8.76 15.82
N ARG A 208 1.54 8.39 16.21
CA ARG A 208 2.50 7.75 15.30
C ARG A 208 2.00 6.41 14.76
N ALA A 209 1.39 5.58 15.60
CA ALA A 209 0.75 4.34 15.16
C ALA A 209 -0.36 4.63 14.13
N ALA A 210 -1.17 5.67 14.36
CA ALA A 210 -2.20 6.09 13.41
C ALA A 210 -1.61 6.51 12.06
N ALA A 211 -0.54 7.32 12.07
CA ALA A 211 0.14 7.76 10.85
C ALA A 211 0.66 6.56 10.03
N ARG A 212 1.33 5.61 10.70
CA ARG A 212 1.81 4.38 10.05
C ARG A 212 0.69 3.51 9.48
N MET A 213 -0.45 3.42 10.17
CA MET A 213 -1.63 2.72 9.64
C MET A 213 -2.13 3.37 8.35
N MET A 214 -2.15 4.70 8.27
CA MET A 214 -2.56 5.42 7.05
C MET A 214 -1.57 5.23 5.90
N LEU A 215 -0.28 5.05 6.21
CA LEU A 215 0.78 4.70 5.26
C LEU A 215 0.83 3.22 4.89
N SER A 216 -0.08 2.38 5.45
CA SER A 216 -0.03 0.91 5.32
C SER A 216 1.25 0.26 5.86
N ASP A 217 2.03 0.96 6.68
CA ASP A 217 3.20 0.41 7.41
C ASP A 217 2.73 -0.32 8.68
N TYR A 218 2.00 -1.41 8.49
CA TYR A 218 1.48 -2.22 9.61
C TYR A 218 2.61 -2.88 10.40
N ALA A 219 3.72 -3.26 9.75
CA ALA A 219 4.88 -3.85 10.42
C ALA A 219 5.53 -2.86 11.40
N GLY A 220 5.63 -1.58 11.04
CA GLY A 220 6.09 -0.52 11.92
C GLY A 220 5.15 -0.22 13.08
N VAL A 221 3.84 -0.50 12.95
CA VAL A 221 2.88 -0.40 14.06
C VAL A 221 3.10 -1.50 15.10
N LEU A 222 3.45 -2.73 14.68
CA LEU A 222 3.67 -3.84 15.60
C LEU A 222 4.84 -3.62 16.58
N LYS A 223 5.81 -2.77 16.19
CA LYS A 223 6.97 -2.39 17.01
C LYS A 223 6.64 -1.36 18.09
N ILE A 224 5.43 -0.79 18.09
CA ILE A 224 5.03 0.25 19.04
C ILE A 224 4.58 -0.39 20.35
N ASP A 225 5.04 0.19 21.46
CA ASP A 225 4.57 -0.16 22.80
C ASP A 225 3.04 0.00 22.90
N ASN A 226 2.37 -1.09 23.28
CA ASN A 226 0.91 -1.19 23.36
C ASN A 226 0.37 -1.24 24.79
N ASN A 227 1.13 -0.73 25.77
CA ASN A 227 0.76 -0.70 27.19
C ASN A 227 -0.48 0.16 27.53
N TYR A 228 -1.17 0.74 26.54
CA TYR A 228 -2.38 1.52 26.72
C TYR A 228 -3.40 1.26 25.62
N VAL A 229 -4.68 1.45 25.94
CA VAL A 229 -5.84 1.01 25.15
C VAL A 229 -5.75 1.42 23.68
N LYS A 230 -5.47 2.71 23.40
CA LYS A 230 -5.44 3.22 22.03
C LYS A 230 -4.34 2.56 21.18
N ALA A 231 -3.16 2.28 21.72
CA ALA A 231 -2.13 1.55 20.97
C ALA A 231 -2.45 0.07 20.83
N ALA A 232 -2.99 -0.57 21.89
CA ALA A 232 -3.41 -1.97 21.81
C ALA A 232 -4.42 -2.20 20.68
N ILE A 233 -5.43 -1.34 20.57
CA ILE A 233 -6.41 -1.41 19.48
C ILE A 233 -5.74 -1.17 18.12
N ARG A 234 -4.86 -0.17 17.98
CA ARG A 234 -4.17 0.10 16.70
C ARG A 234 -3.25 -1.05 16.28
N LYS A 235 -2.52 -1.66 17.21
CA LYS A 235 -1.70 -2.85 16.97
C LYS A 235 -2.58 -4.02 16.53
N ASN A 236 -3.71 -4.24 17.18
CA ASN A 236 -4.66 -5.28 16.80
C ASN A 236 -5.27 -5.05 15.40
N LYS A 237 -5.62 -3.81 15.05
CA LYS A 237 -6.03 -3.45 13.68
C LYS A 237 -4.93 -3.69 12.67
N ALA A 238 -3.68 -3.36 12.97
CA ALA A 238 -2.54 -3.66 12.12
C ALA A 238 -2.35 -5.17 11.92
N LEU A 239 -2.46 -5.99 12.98
CA LEU A 239 -2.46 -7.45 12.88
C LEU A 239 -3.61 -7.96 12.00
N THR A 240 -4.80 -7.35 12.13
CA THR A 240 -5.96 -7.68 11.31
C THR A 240 -5.71 -7.41 9.82
N GLU A 241 -5.16 -6.25 9.48
CA GLU A 241 -4.85 -5.88 8.08
C GLU A 241 -3.68 -6.69 7.49
N LEU A 242 -2.75 -7.16 8.33
CA LEU A 242 -1.75 -8.17 7.95
C LEU A 242 -2.35 -9.58 7.82
N GLY A 243 -3.63 -9.76 8.18
CA GLY A 243 -4.31 -11.05 8.18
C GLY A 243 -3.84 -11.99 9.31
N LYS A 244 -3.13 -11.51 10.33
CA LYS A 244 -2.67 -12.34 11.45
C LYS A 244 -3.77 -12.44 12.52
N PHE A 245 -4.87 -13.13 12.21
CA PHE A 245 -6.07 -13.15 13.06
C PHE A 245 -5.85 -13.84 14.41
N GLU A 246 -5.05 -14.91 14.46
CA GLU A 246 -4.75 -15.57 15.74
C GLU A 246 -3.88 -14.69 16.65
N ASP A 247 -2.84 -14.06 16.07
CA ASP A 247 -2.00 -13.08 16.76
C ASP A 247 -2.81 -11.87 17.22
N ALA A 248 -3.79 -11.43 16.41
CA ALA A 248 -4.69 -10.35 16.79
C ALA A 248 -5.54 -10.75 18.01
N CYS A 249 -6.17 -11.93 17.98
CA CYS A 249 -6.97 -12.48 19.08
C CYS A 249 -6.15 -12.63 20.37
N SER A 250 -4.97 -13.26 20.31
CA SER A 250 -4.08 -13.40 21.46
C SER A 250 -3.63 -12.03 21.99
N SER A 251 -3.10 -11.17 21.12
CA SER A 251 -2.56 -9.86 21.53
C SER A 251 -3.58 -8.97 22.24
N ILE A 252 -4.86 -8.98 21.84
CA ILE A 252 -5.88 -8.14 22.49
C ILE A 252 -6.43 -8.80 23.76
N ARG A 253 -6.49 -10.14 23.82
CA ARG A 253 -6.87 -10.87 25.03
C ARG A 253 -5.80 -10.73 26.11
N ASP A 254 -4.53 -10.89 25.77
CA ASP A 254 -3.41 -10.73 26.70
C ASP A 254 -3.36 -9.31 27.28
N PHE A 255 -3.65 -8.31 26.45
CA PHE A 255 -3.80 -6.93 26.91
C PHE A 255 -4.99 -6.76 27.88
N ALA A 256 -6.12 -7.41 27.61
CA ALA A 256 -7.30 -7.36 28.47
C ALA A 256 -7.09 -8.10 29.80
N THR A 257 -6.40 -9.24 29.80
CA THR A 257 -6.11 -10.02 31.02
C THR A 257 -5.04 -9.37 31.89
N GLY A 258 -4.04 -8.73 31.28
CA GLY A 258 -3.03 -7.94 31.99
C GLY A 258 -3.56 -6.64 32.60
N ALA A 259 -4.76 -6.20 32.23
CA ALA A 259 -5.33 -4.95 32.71
C ALA A 259 -5.92 -5.06 34.13
N THR A 260 -5.42 -4.25 35.06
CA THR A 260 -5.89 -4.19 36.45
C THR A 260 -7.31 -3.59 36.58
N SER A 261 -7.66 -2.64 35.70
CA SER A 261 -8.95 -1.93 35.76
C SER A 261 -10.04 -2.56 34.87
N PRO A 262 -11.27 -2.77 35.40
CA PRO A 262 -12.42 -3.18 34.59
C PRO A 262 -12.73 -2.25 33.41
N ALA A 263 -12.47 -0.95 33.55
CA ALA A 263 -12.73 0.03 32.49
C ALA A 263 -11.87 -0.20 31.24
N ILE A 264 -10.65 -0.70 31.41
CA ILE A 264 -9.76 -1.05 30.29
C ILE A 264 -10.31 -2.25 29.53
N ARG A 265 -10.80 -3.26 30.26
CA ARG A 265 -11.41 -4.47 29.65
C ARG A 265 -12.65 -4.12 28.86
N GLU A 266 -13.52 -3.26 29.40
CA GLU A 266 -14.68 -2.75 28.68
C GLU A 266 -14.28 -1.98 27.42
N ALA A 267 -13.26 -1.12 27.49
CA ALA A 267 -12.79 -0.33 26.37
C ALA A 267 -12.24 -1.17 25.18
N VAL A 268 -11.80 -2.40 25.43
CA VAL A 268 -11.32 -3.32 24.37
C VAL A 268 -12.31 -4.43 24.03
N ALA A 269 -13.41 -4.59 24.77
CA ALA A 269 -14.36 -5.69 24.60
C ALA A 269 -14.95 -5.76 23.19
N ALA A 270 -15.29 -4.61 22.60
CA ALA A 270 -15.78 -4.53 21.22
C ALA A 270 -14.74 -5.03 20.20
N GLU A 271 -13.46 -4.72 20.42
CA GLU A 271 -12.38 -5.14 19.53
C GLU A 271 -12.08 -6.63 19.67
N VAL A 272 -12.11 -7.18 20.89
CA VAL A 272 -12.01 -8.63 21.14
C VAL A 272 -13.10 -9.37 20.35
N LYS A 273 -14.36 -8.94 20.50
CA LYS A 273 -15.50 -9.53 19.80
C LYS A 273 -15.34 -9.45 18.27
N ARG A 274 -14.88 -8.30 17.77
CA ARG A 274 -14.66 -8.08 16.33
C ARG A 274 -13.63 -9.07 15.77
N VAL A 275 -12.47 -9.20 16.41
CA VAL A 275 -11.41 -10.09 15.91
C VAL A 275 -11.74 -11.56 16.09
N ASP A 276 -12.42 -11.95 17.18
CA ASP A 276 -12.91 -13.33 17.33
C ASP A 276 -13.89 -13.71 16.21
N GLY A 277 -14.75 -12.77 15.79
CA GLY A 277 -15.61 -12.94 14.61
C GLY A 277 -14.82 -13.13 13.32
N LEU A 278 -13.78 -12.31 13.10
CA LEU A 278 -12.90 -12.43 11.91
C LEU A 278 -12.13 -13.76 11.89
N ARG A 279 -11.56 -14.16 13.02
CA ARG A 279 -10.86 -15.45 13.16
C ARG A 279 -11.80 -16.61 12.86
N THR A 280 -12.99 -16.60 13.46
CA THR A 280 -13.97 -17.68 13.28
C THR A 280 -14.43 -17.77 11.83
N GLY A 281 -14.75 -16.63 11.20
CA GLY A 281 -15.13 -16.59 9.79
C GLY A 281 -13.98 -17.01 8.87
N TRP A 282 -12.74 -16.69 9.20
CA TRP A 282 -11.55 -17.13 8.46
C TRP A 282 -11.39 -18.65 8.50
N THR A 283 -11.42 -19.25 9.69
CA THR A 283 -11.32 -20.70 9.87
C THR A 283 -12.46 -21.42 9.16
N GLN A 284 -13.70 -20.91 9.27
CA GLN A 284 -14.85 -21.48 8.59
C GLN A 284 -14.72 -21.40 7.06
N GLY A 285 -14.29 -20.27 6.52
CA GLY A 285 -14.08 -20.10 5.08
C GLY A 285 -12.97 -21.01 4.56
N GLN A 286 -11.87 -21.17 5.31
CA GLN A 286 -10.79 -22.10 4.95
C GLN A 286 -11.26 -23.55 4.91
N GLU A 287 -12.07 -23.98 5.88
CA GLU A 287 -12.62 -25.33 5.90
C GLU A 287 -13.58 -25.58 4.73
N GLN A 288 -14.47 -24.63 4.44
CA GLN A 288 -15.36 -24.70 3.27
C GLN A 288 -14.55 -24.77 1.96
N PHE A 289 -13.48 -24.00 1.86
CA PHE A 289 -12.57 -24.03 0.70
C PHE A 289 -11.88 -25.40 0.57
N ARG A 290 -11.39 -25.96 1.68
CA ARG A 290 -10.76 -27.29 1.72
C ARG A 290 -11.73 -28.40 1.28
N LEU A 291 -12.99 -28.28 1.67
CA LEU A 291 -14.08 -29.18 1.26
C LEU A 291 -14.54 -28.95 -0.19
N LYS A 292 -13.92 -28.00 -0.92
CA LYS A 292 -14.29 -27.59 -2.29
C LYS A 292 -15.71 -27.02 -2.40
N ASP A 293 -16.31 -26.60 -1.29
CA ASP A 293 -17.56 -25.83 -1.28
C ASP A 293 -17.24 -24.34 -1.50
N TYR A 294 -16.82 -24.04 -2.72
CA TYR A 294 -16.36 -22.69 -3.10
C TYR A 294 -17.48 -21.65 -3.01
N GLY A 295 -18.75 -22.06 -3.16
CA GLY A 295 -19.90 -21.18 -3.03
C GLY A 295 -20.05 -20.65 -1.59
N ARG A 296 -19.99 -21.56 -0.60
CA ARG A 296 -20.02 -21.15 0.81
C ARG A 296 -18.74 -20.43 1.23
N ALA A 297 -17.58 -20.91 0.78
CA ALA A 297 -16.30 -20.27 1.06
C ALA A 297 -16.27 -18.81 0.58
N LYS A 298 -16.73 -18.56 -0.66
CA LYS A 298 -16.90 -17.21 -1.21
C LYS A 298 -17.75 -16.33 -0.30
N ASN A 299 -18.90 -16.81 0.17
CA ASN A 299 -19.78 -16.03 1.04
C ASN A 299 -19.10 -15.68 2.38
N SER A 300 -18.39 -16.64 2.98
CA SER A 300 -17.61 -16.44 4.20
C SER A 300 -16.52 -15.38 4.01
N PHE A 301 -15.72 -15.48 2.95
CA PHE A 301 -14.67 -14.49 2.69
C PHE A 301 -15.22 -13.11 2.31
N ASN A 302 -16.34 -13.04 1.57
CA ASN A 302 -17.03 -11.77 1.29
C ASN A 302 -17.53 -11.08 2.56
N LEU A 303 -18.01 -11.84 3.55
CA LEU A 303 -18.39 -11.29 4.84
C LEU A 303 -17.16 -10.73 5.59
N LEU A 304 -16.03 -11.42 5.56
CA LEU A 304 -14.78 -10.94 6.14
C LEU A 304 -14.26 -9.66 5.48
N MET A 305 -14.41 -9.52 4.16
CA MET A 305 -14.00 -8.31 3.43
C MET A 305 -14.75 -7.04 3.87
N ARG A 306 -15.90 -7.17 4.54
CA ARG A 306 -16.60 -6.03 5.16
C ARG A 306 -15.89 -5.51 6.42
N GLY A 307 -15.06 -6.34 7.04
CA GLY A 307 -14.37 -6.05 8.29
C GLY A 307 -12.85 -5.90 8.20
N THR A 308 -12.24 -6.23 7.06
CA THR A 308 -10.79 -6.08 6.83
C THR A 308 -10.46 -5.96 5.34
N SER A 309 -9.37 -5.26 5.01
CA SER A 309 -8.80 -5.21 3.66
C SER A 309 -7.55 -6.08 3.50
N ALA A 310 -7.34 -7.05 4.40
CA ALA A 310 -6.17 -7.91 4.38
C ALA A 310 -6.02 -8.66 3.02
N PRO A 311 -4.87 -8.56 2.34
CA PRO A 311 -4.64 -9.21 1.04
C PRO A 311 -5.00 -10.69 1.02
N LYS A 312 -4.64 -11.43 2.07
CA LYS A 312 -4.93 -12.87 2.16
C LYS A 312 -6.43 -13.21 2.11
N VAL A 313 -7.31 -12.32 2.61
CA VAL A 313 -8.77 -12.52 2.58
C VAL A 313 -9.30 -12.27 1.18
N VAL A 314 -8.82 -11.20 0.55
CA VAL A 314 -9.19 -10.85 -0.83
C VAL A 314 -8.74 -11.95 -1.80
N ILE A 315 -7.51 -12.47 -1.64
CA ILE A 315 -6.99 -13.60 -2.44
C ILE A 315 -7.80 -14.87 -2.18
N ALA A 316 -8.21 -15.16 -0.93
CA ALA A 316 -9.05 -16.32 -0.62
C ALA A 316 -10.44 -16.24 -1.27
N ALA A 317 -11.04 -15.04 -1.29
CA ALA A 317 -12.27 -14.78 -2.04
C ALA A 317 -12.06 -14.98 -3.55
N ALA A 318 -10.96 -14.46 -4.11
CA ALA A 318 -10.62 -14.63 -5.53
C ALA A 318 -10.41 -16.10 -5.90
N ARG A 319 -9.66 -16.87 -5.09
CA ARG A 319 -9.50 -18.32 -5.26
C ARG A 319 -10.82 -19.06 -5.20
N SER A 320 -11.75 -18.63 -4.34
CA SER A 320 -13.09 -19.23 -4.26
C SER A 320 -13.90 -18.93 -5.53
N ASP A 321 -13.81 -17.71 -6.07
CA ASP A 321 -14.39 -17.36 -7.36
C ASP A 321 -13.82 -18.23 -8.50
N LEU A 322 -12.50 -18.45 -8.52
CA LEU A 322 -11.86 -19.33 -9.50
C LEU A 322 -12.33 -20.78 -9.38
N GLY A 323 -12.49 -21.30 -8.16
CA GLY A 323 -13.03 -22.64 -7.93
C GLY A 323 -14.46 -22.82 -8.46
N ILE A 324 -15.25 -21.76 -8.52
CA ILE A 324 -16.59 -21.76 -9.17
C ILE A 324 -16.46 -21.62 -10.70
N GLY A 325 -15.42 -20.93 -11.18
CA GLY A 325 -15.20 -20.55 -12.58
C GLY A 325 -15.51 -19.08 -12.89
N LEU A 326 -15.70 -18.24 -11.88
CA LEU A 326 -16.02 -16.81 -12.01
C LEU A 326 -14.76 -15.96 -12.23
N VAL A 327 -14.12 -16.13 -13.38
CA VAL A 327 -12.79 -15.58 -13.67
C VAL A 327 -12.74 -14.05 -13.65
N ASP A 328 -13.76 -13.35 -14.16
CA ASP A 328 -13.78 -11.88 -14.17
C ASP A 328 -13.81 -11.29 -12.76
N SER A 329 -14.56 -11.94 -11.87
CA SER A 329 -14.65 -11.54 -10.46
C SER A 329 -13.31 -11.72 -9.76
N ALA A 330 -12.69 -12.89 -9.93
CA ALA A 330 -11.38 -13.19 -9.38
C ALA A 330 -10.29 -12.22 -9.89
N THR A 331 -10.27 -11.94 -11.20
CA THR A 331 -9.30 -11.02 -11.81
C THR A 331 -9.41 -9.62 -11.21
N ARG A 332 -10.62 -9.10 -10.96
CA ARG A 332 -10.80 -7.79 -10.31
C ARG A 332 -10.24 -7.78 -8.88
N LEU A 333 -10.49 -8.84 -8.10
CA LEU A 333 -9.98 -8.95 -6.73
C LEU A 333 -8.44 -9.06 -6.69
N VAL A 334 -7.85 -9.82 -7.61
CA VAL A 334 -6.38 -9.91 -7.75
C VAL A 334 -5.78 -8.55 -8.09
N LEU A 335 -6.36 -7.83 -9.06
CA LEU A 335 -5.90 -6.49 -9.43
C LEU A 335 -6.00 -5.49 -8.27
N GLN A 336 -7.04 -5.59 -7.43
CA GLN A 336 -7.19 -4.77 -6.23
C GLN A 336 -6.00 -4.95 -5.26
N VAL A 337 -5.52 -6.19 -5.08
CA VAL A 337 -4.36 -6.49 -4.23
C VAL A 337 -3.08 -5.99 -4.90
N ASN A 338 -2.87 -6.33 -6.17
CA ASN A 338 -1.63 -6.03 -6.89
C ASN A 338 -1.37 -4.53 -7.04
N ARG A 339 -2.42 -3.71 -7.16
CA ARG A 339 -2.30 -2.24 -7.19
C ARG A 339 -1.71 -1.64 -5.92
N ARG A 340 -1.91 -2.30 -4.77
CA ARG A 340 -1.31 -1.87 -3.50
C ARG A 340 0.09 -2.43 -3.37
N HIS A 341 0.20 -3.75 -3.44
CA HIS A 341 1.45 -4.48 -3.39
C HIS A 341 1.20 -5.92 -3.85
N ALA A 342 1.81 -6.32 -4.96
CA ALA A 342 1.72 -7.70 -5.43
C ALA A 342 2.41 -8.65 -4.43
N THR A 343 1.78 -9.77 -4.13
CA THR A 343 2.35 -10.89 -3.37
C THR A 343 2.47 -12.14 -4.26
N PRO A 344 3.36 -13.10 -3.94
CA PRO A 344 3.48 -14.33 -4.71
C PRO A 344 2.13 -15.05 -4.91
N GLU A 345 1.31 -15.13 -3.86
CA GLU A 345 0.00 -15.79 -3.89
C GLU A 345 -1.03 -15.03 -4.72
N SER A 346 -0.96 -13.69 -4.74
CA SER A 346 -1.83 -12.87 -5.59
C SER A 346 -1.49 -13.03 -7.07
N LEU A 347 -0.19 -13.15 -7.41
CA LEU A 347 0.28 -13.37 -8.77
C LEU A 347 -0.06 -14.78 -9.25
N GLU A 348 0.15 -15.79 -8.41
CA GLU A 348 -0.30 -17.16 -8.66
C GLU A 348 -1.82 -17.20 -8.93
N CYS A 349 -2.62 -16.54 -8.07
CA CYS A 349 -4.06 -16.46 -8.26
C CYS A 349 -4.44 -15.77 -9.59
N GLY A 350 -3.69 -14.74 -9.98
CA GLY A 350 -3.82 -14.09 -11.30
C GLY A 350 -3.45 -15.02 -12.46
N GLY A 351 -2.39 -15.82 -12.32
CA GLY A 351 -2.00 -16.83 -13.30
C GLY A 351 -3.07 -17.90 -13.50
N ILE A 352 -3.68 -18.38 -12.41
CA ILE A 352 -4.81 -19.32 -12.48
C ILE A 352 -6.00 -18.65 -13.18
N ALA A 353 -6.29 -17.38 -12.90
CA ALA A 353 -7.35 -16.64 -13.60
C ALA A 353 -7.11 -16.58 -15.12
N MET A 354 -5.91 -16.19 -15.57
CA MET A 354 -5.55 -16.15 -16.99
C MET A 354 -5.61 -17.55 -17.64
N LEU A 355 -5.17 -18.58 -16.91
CA LEU A 355 -5.27 -19.97 -17.36
C LEU A 355 -6.72 -20.39 -17.58
N LEU A 356 -7.62 -20.09 -16.63
CA LEU A 356 -9.04 -20.40 -16.75
C LEU A 356 -9.76 -19.55 -17.82
N SER A 357 -9.19 -18.41 -18.22
CA SER A 357 -9.61 -17.66 -19.41
C SER A 357 -9.12 -18.28 -20.72
N GLY A 358 -8.14 -19.19 -20.69
CA GLY A 358 -7.48 -19.76 -21.86
C GLY A 358 -6.30 -18.93 -22.39
N GLU A 359 -5.89 -17.89 -21.67
CA GLU A 359 -4.76 -17.02 -22.02
C GLU A 359 -3.45 -17.57 -21.43
N PHE A 360 -2.99 -18.71 -21.97
CA PHE A 360 -1.86 -19.47 -21.42
C PHE A 360 -0.54 -18.70 -21.33
N ASP A 361 -0.22 -17.86 -22.32
CA ASP A 361 1.04 -17.12 -22.32
C ASP A 361 1.06 -16.07 -21.20
N LYS A 362 -0.04 -15.33 -21.02
CA LYS A 362 -0.22 -14.41 -19.89
C LYS A 362 -0.19 -15.15 -18.56
N ALA A 363 -0.85 -16.30 -18.47
CA ALA A 363 -0.82 -17.13 -17.27
C ALA A 363 0.63 -17.50 -16.88
N MET A 364 1.44 -17.90 -17.87
CA MET A 364 2.86 -18.19 -17.66
C MET A 364 3.68 -16.98 -17.20
N GLU A 365 3.38 -15.76 -17.68
CA GLU A 365 4.01 -14.54 -17.18
C GLU A 365 3.73 -14.33 -15.70
N TYR A 366 2.47 -14.43 -15.26
CA TYR A 366 2.08 -14.34 -13.86
C TYR A 366 2.79 -15.39 -12.98
N PHE A 367 2.81 -16.65 -13.42
CA PHE A 367 3.45 -17.73 -12.66
C PHE A 367 4.98 -17.59 -12.57
N LYS A 368 5.62 -17.08 -13.64
CA LYS A 368 7.06 -16.78 -13.62
C LYS A 368 7.37 -15.63 -12.67
N GLU A 369 6.53 -14.59 -12.65
CA GLU A 369 6.70 -13.47 -11.73
C GLU A 369 6.46 -13.89 -10.27
N ALA A 370 5.47 -14.75 -10.01
CA ALA A 370 5.27 -15.36 -8.70
C ALA A 370 6.50 -16.17 -8.27
N ALA A 371 7.06 -17.00 -9.16
CA ALA A 371 8.27 -17.78 -8.89
C ALA A 371 9.53 -16.92 -8.71
N ARG A 372 9.58 -15.73 -9.33
CA ARG A 372 10.67 -14.76 -9.12
C ARG A 372 10.64 -14.19 -7.71
N MET A 373 9.44 -13.97 -7.16
CA MET A 373 9.27 -13.47 -5.79
C MET A 373 9.44 -14.55 -4.73
N ASP A 374 8.88 -15.74 -4.96
CA ASP A 374 9.02 -16.90 -4.07
C ASP A 374 9.26 -18.18 -4.90
N PRO A 375 10.54 -18.57 -5.06
CA PRO A 375 10.91 -19.80 -5.75
C PRO A 375 10.41 -21.07 -5.05
N GLU A 376 10.05 -21.03 -3.77
CA GLU A 376 9.66 -22.20 -2.98
C GLU A 376 8.15 -22.41 -2.86
N LEU A 377 7.34 -21.54 -3.48
CA LEU A 377 5.90 -21.67 -3.53
C LEU A 377 5.48 -22.91 -4.36
N GLU A 378 5.32 -24.06 -3.69
CA GLU A 378 5.07 -25.35 -4.35
C GLU A 378 3.77 -25.36 -5.16
N SER A 379 2.73 -24.69 -4.67
CA SER A 379 1.45 -24.56 -5.40
C SER A 379 1.65 -23.88 -6.75
N ASN A 380 2.49 -22.84 -6.81
CA ASN A 380 2.82 -22.15 -8.06
C ASN A 380 3.64 -23.04 -9.01
N LYS A 381 4.57 -23.84 -8.49
CA LYS A 381 5.31 -24.84 -9.30
C LYS A 381 4.36 -25.88 -9.90
N GLN A 382 3.34 -26.30 -9.17
CA GLN A 382 2.32 -27.23 -9.65
C GLN A 382 1.45 -26.60 -10.74
N GLU A 383 0.93 -25.39 -10.51
CA GLU A 383 0.06 -24.70 -11.47
C GLU A 383 0.80 -24.26 -12.73
N LEU A 384 2.08 -23.87 -12.64
CA LEU A 384 2.91 -23.59 -13.81
C LEU A 384 3.13 -24.84 -14.68
N ARG A 385 3.39 -26.00 -14.06
CA ARG A 385 3.49 -27.28 -14.77
C ARG A 385 2.17 -27.64 -15.44
N ARG A 386 1.06 -27.52 -14.70
CA ARG A 386 -0.30 -27.74 -15.20
C ARG A 386 -0.61 -26.85 -16.40
N CYS A 387 -0.28 -25.57 -16.33
CA CYS A 387 -0.47 -24.59 -17.40
C CYS A 387 0.27 -24.98 -18.68
N ARG A 388 1.55 -25.35 -18.58
CA ARG A 388 2.37 -25.76 -19.73
C ARG A 388 1.81 -27.01 -20.39
N THR A 389 1.56 -28.05 -19.60
CA THR A 389 1.00 -29.30 -20.13
C THR A 389 -0.34 -29.08 -20.82
N MET A 390 -1.23 -28.29 -20.22
CA MET A 390 -2.54 -28.00 -20.82
C MET A 390 -2.41 -27.22 -22.13
N ARG A 391 -1.56 -26.18 -22.15
CA ARG A 391 -1.26 -25.40 -23.36
C ARG A 391 -0.75 -26.29 -24.49
N ASP A 392 0.22 -27.15 -24.20
CA ASP A 392 0.88 -27.99 -25.21
C ASP A 392 -0.10 -29.03 -25.78
N CYS A 393 -0.88 -29.71 -24.93
CA CYS A 393 -1.89 -30.66 -25.39
C CYS A 393 -3.00 -29.99 -26.24
N ILE A 394 -3.44 -28.78 -25.86
CA ILE A 394 -4.45 -28.04 -26.63
C ILE A 394 -3.85 -27.55 -27.97
N ALA A 395 -2.59 -27.11 -27.97
CA ALA A 395 -1.89 -26.73 -29.20
C ALA A 395 -1.76 -27.92 -30.17
N ASP A 396 -1.46 -29.10 -29.65
CA ASP A 396 -1.42 -30.34 -30.42
C ASP A 396 -2.79 -30.71 -31.01
N ALA A 397 -3.86 -30.60 -30.23
CA ALA A 397 -5.23 -30.83 -30.72
C ALA A 397 -5.60 -29.83 -31.84
N ARG A 398 -5.29 -28.55 -31.65
CA ARG A 398 -5.52 -27.50 -32.66
C ARG A 398 -4.71 -27.72 -33.94
N ARG A 399 -3.48 -28.24 -33.83
CA ARG A 399 -2.67 -28.64 -34.99
C ARG A 399 -3.34 -29.77 -35.78
N LYS A 400 -3.92 -30.77 -35.10
CA LYS A 400 -4.70 -31.83 -35.77
C LYS A 400 -5.97 -31.33 -36.47
N VAL A 401 -6.65 -30.34 -35.88
CA VAL A 401 -7.75 -29.65 -36.57
C VAL A 401 -7.26 -28.96 -37.85
N PHE A 402 -6.10 -28.29 -37.80
CA PHE A 402 -5.50 -27.64 -38.96
C PHE A 402 -5.11 -28.64 -40.07
N GLU A 403 -4.53 -29.78 -39.69
CA GLU A 403 -4.20 -30.90 -40.59
C GLU A 403 -5.46 -31.63 -41.13
N ARG A 404 -6.66 -31.24 -40.67
CA ARG A 404 -7.97 -31.86 -41.01
C ARG A 404 -8.12 -33.30 -40.51
N ASP A 405 -7.25 -33.73 -39.60
CA ASP A 405 -7.39 -34.98 -38.86
C ASP A 405 -8.30 -34.76 -37.64
N PHE A 406 -9.60 -34.66 -37.92
CA PHE A 406 -10.62 -34.34 -36.92
C PHE A 406 -10.80 -35.48 -35.90
N ALA A 407 -10.60 -36.74 -36.31
CA ALA A 407 -10.69 -37.88 -35.42
C ALA A 407 -9.61 -37.81 -34.33
N LYS A 408 -8.36 -37.56 -34.72
CA LYS A 408 -7.28 -37.40 -33.74
C LYS A 408 -7.44 -36.14 -32.90
N ALA A 409 -7.94 -35.04 -33.47
CA ALA A 409 -8.24 -33.84 -32.70
C ALA A 409 -9.27 -34.09 -31.58
N VAL A 410 -10.36 -34.81 -31.88
CA VAL A 410 -11.39 -35.16 -30.88
C VAL A 410 -10.82 -36.06 -29.77
N GLU A 411 -9.94 -37.00 -30.12
CA GLU A 411 -9.24 -37.86 -29.14
C GLU A 411 -8.37 -37.01 -28.20
N LEU A 412 -7.59 -36.07 -28.74
CA LEU A 412 -6.73 -35.18 -27.95
C LEU A 412 -7.54 -34.23 -27.08
N TYR A 413 -8.62 -33.62 -27.57
CA TYR A 413 -9.48 -32.80 -26.69
C TYR A 413 -10.13 -33.63 -25.59
N SER A 414 -10.50 -34.88 -25.88
CA SER A 414 -11.08 -35.78 -24.88
C SER A 414 -10.05 -36.17 -23.82
N SER A 415 -8.79 -36.41 -24.21
CA SER A 415 -7.70 -36.68 -23.26
C SER A 415 -7.39 -35.47 -22.39
N VAL A 416 -7.41 -34.25 -22.94
CA VAL A 416 -7.29 -33.00 -22.17
C VAL A 416 -8.42 -32.88 -21.15
N LYS A 417 -9.69 -33.05 -21.55
CA LYS A 417 -10.84 -32.97 -20.63
C LYS A 417 -10.77 -34.03 -19.54
N ALA A 418 -10.27 -35.23 -19.83
CA ALA A 418 -10.09 -36.29 -18.85
C ALA A 418 -8.95 -35.97 -17.87
N ALA A 419 -7.81 -35.49 -18.37
CA ALA A 419 -6.64 -35.12 -17.57
C ALA A 419 -6.92 -33.91 -16.64
N PHE A 420 -7.79 -32.99 -17.08
CA PHE A 420 -8.19 -31.79 -16.32
C PHE A 420 -9.68 -31.83 -15.96
N SER A 421 -10.15 -32.98 -15.46
CA SER A 421 -11.55 -33.20 -15.08
C SER A 421 -12.03 -32.31 -13.92
N ASP A 422 -11.11 -31.71 -13.18
CA ASP A 422 -11.36 -30.77 -12.09
C ASP A 422 -11.54 -29.32 -12.55
N LEU A 423 -11.48 -29.05 -13.87
CA LEU A 423 -11.66 -27.71 -14.41
C LEU A 423 -13.06 -27.15 -14.05
N PRO A 424 -13.14 -25.93 -13.48
CA PRO A 424 -14.41 -25.35 -13.07
C PRO A 424 -15.38 -25.22 -14.25
N ARG A 425 -16.60 -25.76 -14.10
CA ARG A 425 -17.59 -25.81 -15.19
C ARG A 425 -17.93 -24.43 -15.75
N LYS A 426 -18.01 -23.39 -14.91
CA LYS A 426 -18.33 -22.03 -15.36
C LYS A 426 -17.15 -21.27 -15.95
N SER A 427 -15.96 -21.88 -16.02
CA SER A 427 -14.77 -21.19 -16.56
C SER A 427 -14.86 -21.02 -18.09
N PRO A 428 -14.33 -19.91 -18.64
CA PRO A 428 -14.26 -19.70 -20.09
C PRO A 428 -13.51 -20.80 -20.84
N LEU A 429 -12.42 -21.33 -20.27
CA LEU A 429 -11.65 -22.41 -20.87
C LEU A 429 -12.48 -23.70 -20.99
N HIS A 430 -13.30 -24.03 -20.00
CA HIS A 430 -14.19 -25.20 -20.05
C HIS A 430 -15.15 -25.10 -21.24
N ALA A 431 -15.82 -23.96 -21.39
CA ALA A 431 -16.69 -23.69 -22.53
C ALA A 431 -15.94 -23.79 -23.88
N THR A 432 -14.76 -23.18 -23.97
CA THR A 432 -13.92 -23.17 -25.18
C THR A 432 -13.52 -24.59 -25.61
N LEU A 433 -13.09 -25.44 -24.68
CA LEU A 433 -12.73 -26.83 -24.96
C LEU A 433 -13.92 -27.62 -25.54
N HIS A 434 -15.12 -27.41 -25.01
CA HIS A 434 -16.32 -28.06 -25.54
C HIS A 434 -16.68 -27.57 -26.95
N VAL A 435 -16.61 -26.26 -27.19
CA VAL A 435 -16.88 -25.68 -28.52
C VAL A 435 -15.86 -26.13 -29.57
N GLU A 436 -14.57 -26.14 -29.24
CA GLU A 436 -13.53 -26.61 -30.17
C GLU A 436 -13.69 -28.11 -30.49
N THR A 437 -14.10 -28.91 -29.50
CA THR A 437 -14.43 -30.34 -29.73
C THR A 437 -15.67 -30.49 -30.62
N ALA A 438 -16.72 -29.71 -30.36
CA ALA A 438 -17.96 -29.71 -31.14
C ALA A 438 -17.69 -29.39 -32.61
N GLY A 439 -16.87 -28.37 -32.89
CA GLY A 439 -16.46 -28.03 -34.24
C GLY A 439 -15.73 -29.17 -34.97
N ALA A 440 -14.85 -29.90 -34.29
CA ALA A 440 -14.19 -31.08 -34.87
C ALA A 440 -15.17 -32.23 -35.16
N LYS A 441 -16.11 -32.51 -34.24
CA LYS A 441 -17.17 -33.52 -34.42
C LYS A 441 -18.12 -33.19 -35.56
N LEU A 442 -18.50 -31.93 -35.71
CA LEU A 442 -19.32 -31.47 -36.83
C LEU A 442 -18.66 -31.79 -38.18
N ARG A 443 -17.34 -31.62 -38.29
CA ARG A 443 -16.59 -31.98 -39.51
C ARG A 443 -16.54 -33.48 -39.77
N MET A 444 -16.69 -34.30 -38.74
CA MET A 444 -16.83 -35.76 -38.84
C MET A 444 -18.26 -36.21 -39.10
N LYS A 445 -19.23 -35.29 -39.20
CA LYS A 445 -20.67 -35.57 -39.25
C LYS A 445 -21.22 -36.28 -38.00
N ASP A 446 -20.52 -36.19 -36.87
CA ASP A 446 -21.05 -36.61 -35.56
C ASP A 446 -21.93 -35.48 -34.99
N TYR A 447 -23.15 -35.35 -35.53
CA TYR A 447 -24.08 -34.28 -35.17
C TYR A 447 -24.56 -34.42 -33.72
N ALA A 448 -24.88 -35.64 -33.28
CA ALA A 448 -25.33 -35.90 -31.91
C ALA A 448 -24.24 -35.56 -30.88
N GLY A 449 -22.99 -35.97 -31.11
CA GLY A 449 -21.87 -35.63 -30.25
C GLY A 449 -21.56 -34.14 -30.24
N CYS A 450 -21.69 -33.47 -31.39
CA CYS A 450 -21.55 -32.02 -31.48
C CYS A 450 -22.60 -31.27 -30.66
N LEU A 451 -23.89 -31.63 -30.78
CA LEU A 451 -24.96 -31.00 -30.01
C LEU A 451 -24.78 -31.19 -28.50
N LYS A 452 -24.28 -32.35 -28.07
CA LYS A 452 -23.97 -32.63 -26.66
C LYS A 452 -22.87 -31.70 -26.11
N ASP A 453 -21.79 -31.51 -26.87
CA ASP A 453 -20.71 -30.59 -26.47
C ASP A 453 -21.19 -29.13 -26.48
N CYS A 454 -21.99 -28.71 -27.47
CA CYS A 454 -22.58 -27.38 -27.50
C CYS A 454 -23.51 -27.12 -26.30
N ALA A 455 -24.36 -28.09 -25.94
CA ALA A 455 -25.22 -27.98 -24.77
C ALA A 455 -24.41 -27.87 -23.46
N THR A 456 -23.30 -28.61 -23.35
CA THR A 456 -22.40 -28.52 -22.19
C THR A 456 -21.75 -27.13 -22.10
N CYS A 457 -21.33 -26.58 -23.24
CA CYS A 457 -20.82 -25.22 -23.30
C CYS A 457 -21.86 -24.17 -22.89
N LEU A 458 -23.09 -24.26 -23.40
CA LEU A 458 -24.15 -23.30 -23.06
C LEU A 458 -24.54 -23.38 -21.59
N TYR A 459 -24.58 -24.59 -21.00
CA TYR A 459 -24.79 -24.74 -19.55
C TYR A 459 -23.66 -24.14 -18.71
N ALA A 460 -22.42 -24.17 -19.23
CA ALA A 460 -21.27 -23.56 -18.58
C ALA A 460 -21.29 -22.03 -18.67
N LYS A 461 -21.72 -21.49 -19.81
CA LYS A 461 -21.81 -20.06 -20.10
C LYS A 461 -23.02 -19.83 -21.00
N ASP A 462 -24.11 -19.35 -20.40
CA ASP A 462 -25.39 -19.14 -21.08
C ASP A 462 -25.23 -18.25 -22.33
N ASP A 463 -24.42 -17.19 -22.24
CA ASP A 463 -24.16 -16.25 -23.35
C ASP A 463 -22.97 -16.65 -24.23
N CYS A 464 -22.75 -17.95 -24.48
CA CYS A 464 -21.67 -18.39 -25.37
C CYS A 464 -22.09 -18.32 -26.84
N ALA A 465 -21.92 -17.15 -27.47
CA ALA A 465 -22.22 -16.92 -28.89
C ALA A 465 -21.51 -17.91 -29.84
N GLN A 466 -20.37 -18.49 -29.46
CA GLN A 466 -19.72 -19.53 -30.27
C GLN A 466 -20.44 -20.88 -30.17
N GLY A 467 -20.94 -21.25 -28.99
CA GLY A 467 -21.74 -22.46 -28.79
C GLY A 467 -23.10 -22.40 -29.50
N GLU A 468 -23.76 -21.25 -29.48
CA GLU A 468 -25.01 -21.04 -30.23
C GLU A 468 -24.80 -21.16 -31.75
N ARG A 469 -23.74 -20.53 -32.27
CA ARG A 469 -23.38 -20.60 -33.70
C ARG A 469 -23.09 -22.03 -34.13
N GLU A 470 -22.31 -22.78 -33.35
CA GLU A 470 -22.05 -24.19 -33.66
C GLU A 470 -23.32 -25.04 -33.56
N THR A 471 -24.19 -24.82 -32.58
CA THR A 471 -25.50 -25.49 -32.49
C THR A 471 -26.34 -25.26 -33.74
N ALA A 472 -26.43 -24.01 -34.22
CA ALA A 472 -27.17 -23.67 -35.43
C ALA A 472 -26.58 -24.34 -36.67
N ARG A 473 -25.25 -24.30 -36.83
CA ARG A 473 -24.52 -24.96 -37.93
C ARG A 473 -24.77 -26.46 -37.97
N THR A 474 -24.76 -27.10 -36.81
CA THR A 474 -25.02 -28.54 -36.68
C THR A 474 -26.43 -28.90 -37.12
N LYS A 475 -27.45 -28.19 -36.63
CA LYS A 475 -28.85 -28.42 -37.03
C LYS A 475 -29.10 -28.20 -38.52
N ILE A 476 -28.45 -27.20 -39.13
CA ILE A 476 -28.54 -26.96 -40.58
C ILE A 476 -27.87 -28.10 -41.36
N SER A 477 -26.73 -28.59 -40.89
CA SER A 477 -25.98 -29.66 -41.56
C SER A 477 -26.68 -31.00 -41.47
N GLU A 478 -27.27 -31.31 -40.31
CA GLU A 478 -28.07 -32.52 -40.06
C GLU A 478 -29.29 -32.59 -41.00
N LYS A 479 -30.09 -31.52 -41.08
CA LYS A 479 -31.22 -31.45 -42.01
C LYS A 479 -30.82 -31.67 -43.47
N ARG A 480 -29.71 -31.07 -43.90
CA ARG A 480 -29.20 -31.24 -45.27
C ARG A 480 -28.75 -32.66 -45.56
N SER A 481 -28.25 -33.38 -44.56
CA SER A 481 -27.90 -34.80 -44.72
C SER A 481 -29.11 -35.73 -44.70
N ASP A 482 -30.22 -35.35 -44.08
CA ASP A 482 -31.46 -36.14 -44.11
C ASP A 482 -32.21 -35.98 -45.45
N GLU A 483 -31.94 -34.90 -46.19
CA GLU A 483 -32.52 -34.60 -47.51
C GLU A 483 -31.82 -35.29 -48.70
N HIS A 484 -30.67 -35.96 -48.47
CA HIS A 484 -29.88 -36.69 -49.48
C HIS A 484 -29.80 -38.18 -49.12
#